data_AF-A0A0M1JUL8-F1
#
_entry.id   AF-A0A0M1JUL8-F1
#
_cell.length_a   1.000
_cell.length_b   1.000
_cell.length_c   1.000
_cell.angle_alpha   90.00
_cell.angle_beta   90.00
_cell.angle_gamma   90.00
#
_symmetry.space_group_name_H-M   'P 1'
#
loop_
_entity.id
_entity.type
_entity.pdbx_description
1 polymer ?
#
loop_
_entity_poly.entity_id
_entity_poly.type
_entity_poly.pdbx_seq_one_letter_code
_entity_poly.pdbx_strand_id
1 'polypeptide(L)' 'METITIQVDAELAQAYREAEPQQQKNVSFMFNLMIKELLTSNSFNDLVAQIREESAANGLTAEILAELLEDA' A
#
# COMPACT_ATOMS: atom_id res chain seq x y z
N MET A 1 12.02 -7.20 10.62
CA MET A 1 11.13 -8.00 9.75
C MET A 1 10.07 -8.60 10.63
N GLU A 2 8.82 -8.49 10.24
CA GLU A 2 7.69 -9.09 10.94
C GLU A 2 7.11 -10.22 10.09
N THR A 3 6.52 -11.21 10.75
CA THR A 3 5.98 -12.41 10.11
C THR A 3 4.48 -12.43 10.31
N ILE A 4 3.74 -12.59 9.22
CA ILE A 4 2.31 -12.88 9.24
C ILE A 4 2.09 -14.31 8.75
N THR A 5 1.14 -15.02 9.36
CA THR A 5 0.75 -16.37 8.93
C THR A 5 -0.49 -16.27 8.07
N ILE A 6 -0.43 -16.82 6.86
CA ILE A 6 -1.55 -16.80 5.92
C ILE A 6 -1.89 -18.23 5.54
N GLN A 7 -3.17 -18.54 5.64
CA GLN A 7 -3.69 -19.83 5.21
C GLN A 7 -3.75 -19.86 3.69
N VAL A 8 -3.18 -20.91 3.12
CA VAL A 8 -3.16 -21.18 1.68
C VAL A 8 -3.57 -22.64 1.47
N ASP A 9 -3.91 -23.00 0.24
CA ASP A 9 -4.22 -24.37 -0.11
C ASP A 9 -3.07 -25.32 0.20
N ALA A 10 -3.40 -26.54 0.63
CA ALA A 10 -2.42 -27.53 1.08
C ALA A 10 -1.36 -27.84 0.01
N GLU A 11 -1.78 -27.92 -1.26
CA GLU A 11 -0.90 -28.16 -2.40
C GLU A 11 0.11 -27.02 -2.60
N LEU A 12 -0.34 -25.76 -2.45
CA LEU A 12 0.54 -24.59 -2.54
C LEU A 12 1.54 -24.56 -1.39
N ALA A 13 1.08 -24.87 -0.17
CA ALA A 13 1.94 -24.92 1.00
C ALA A 13 3.02 -26.01 0.84
N GLN A 14 2.67 -27.14 0.25
CA GLN A 14 3.62 -28.21 -0.05
C GLN A 14 4.63 -27.79 -1.12
N ALA A 15 4.16 -27.26 -2.25
CA ALA A 15 5.03 -26.79 -3.33
C ALA A 15 6.01 -25.69 -2.86
N TYR A 16 5.56 -24.77 -2.01
CA TYR A 16 6.44 -23.74 -1.44
C TYR A 16 7.53 -24.33 -0.53
N ARG A 17 7.19 -25.34 0.30
CA ARG A 17 8.16 -26.00 1.19
C ARG A 17 9.20 -26.82 0.44
N GLU A 18 8.80 -27.43 -0.67
CA GLU A 18 9.67 -28.26 -1.52
C GLU A 18 10.54 -27.42 -2.47
N ALA A 19 10.15 -26.16 -2.73
CA ALA A 19 10.90 -25.25 -3.58
C ALA A 19 12.28 -24.90 -3.01
N GLU A 20 13.25 -24.64 -3.90
CA GLU A 20 14.58 -24.23 -3.49
C GLU A 20 14.57 -22.90 -2.71
N PRO A 21 15.55 -22.64 -1.82
CA PRO A 21 15.58 -21.42 -1.01
C PRO A 21 15.49 -20.13 -1.82
N GLN A 22 16.05 -20.13 -3.04
CA GLN A 22 15.97 -18.96 -3.92
C GLN A 22 14.55 -18.74 -4.47
N GLN A 23 13.83 -19.81 -4.81
CA GLN A 23 12.43 -19.73 -5.22
C GLN A 23 11.53 -19.27 -4.07
N GLN A 24 11.74 -19.79 -2.85
CA GLN A 24 11.01 -19.34 -1.67
C GLN A 24 11.17 -17.83 -1.42
N LYS A 25 12.40 -17.32 -1.53
CA LYS A 25 12.68 -15.87 -1.42
C LYS A 25 11.96 -15.05 -2.49
N ASN A 26 11.99 -15.53 -3.74
CA ASN A 26 11.32 -14.84 -4.85
C ASN A 26 9.79 -14.78 -4.63
N VAL A 27 9.20 -15.89 -4.19
CA VAL A 27 7.77 -15.95 -3.87
C VAL A 27 7.42 -15.02 -2.71
N SER A 28 8.22 -15.04 -1.63
CA SER A 28 8.03 -14.12 -0.49
C SER A 28 8.11 -12.66 -0.91
N PHE A 29 9.05 -12.30 -1.79
CA PHE A 29 9.17 -10.93 -2.32
C PHE A 29 7.96 -10.52 -3.16
N MET A 30 7.51 -11.37 -4.08
CA MET A 30 6.30 -11.13 -4.88
C MET A 30 5.06 -10.96 -3.99
N PHE A 31 4.95 -11.80 -2.97
CA PHE A 31 3.83 -11.79 -2.04
C PHE A 31 3.79 -10.49 -1.21
N ASN A 32 4.95 -10.00 -0.75
CA ASN A 32 5.06 -8.71 -0.07
C ASN A 32 4.63 -7.55 -1.00
N LEU A 33 5.05 -7.56 -2.27
CA LEU A 33 4.68 -6.52 -3.23
C LEU A 33 3.16 -6.53 -3.49
N MET A 34 2.57 -7.71 -3.67
CA MET A 34 1.14 -7.87 -3.90
C MET A 34 0.32 -7.42 -2.69
N ILE A 35 0.68 -7.85 -1.48
CA ILE A 35 -0.01 -7.42 -0.25
C ILE A 35 0.11 -5.90 -0.08
N LYS A 36 1.28 -5.32 -0.34
CA LYS A 36 1.47 -3.88 -0.29
C LYS A 36 0.51 -3.20 -1.25
N GLU A 37 0.45 -3.62 -2.51
CA GLU A 37 -0.46 -3.00 -3.49
C GLU A 37 -1.92 -3.14 -3.06
N LEU A 38 -2.35 -4.34 -2.67
CA LEU A 38 -3.75 -4.60 -2.27
C LEU A 38 -4.16 -3.80 -1.03
N LEU A 39 -3.30 -3.72 0.00
CA LEU A 39 -3.60 -3.00 1.23
C LEU A 39 -3.37 -1.50 1.13
N THR A 40 -2.45 -1.06 0.25
CA THR A 40 -2.17 0.36 -0.02
C THR A 40 -3.07 0.91 -1.14
N SER A 41 -3.86 0.09 -1.84
CA SER A 41 -4.82 0.58 -2.85
C SER A 41 -6.01 1.36 -2.26
N ASN A 42 -6.15 1.41 -0.93
CA ASN A 42 -6.97 2.40 -0.22
C ASN A 42 -6.34 3.81 -0.20
N SER A 43 -5.08 3.94 -0.63
CA SER A 43 -4.25 5.12 -0.38
C SER A 43 -4.51 6.31 -1.28
N PHE A 44 -5.39 6.27 -2.29
CA PHE A 44 -5.76 7.54 -2.93
C PHE A 44 -6.52 8.43 -1.94
N ASN A 45 -7.45 7.84 -1.18
CA ASN A 45 -8.16 8.58 -0.14
C ASN A 45 -7.24 8.93 1.02
N ASP A 46 -6.31 8.05 1.40
CA ASP A 46 -5.36 8.35 2.48
C ASP A 46 -4.30 9.39 2.05
N LEU A 47 -3.86 9.36 0.79
CA LEU A 47 -2.98 10.38 0.20
C LEU A 47 -3.70 11.71 0.10
N VAL A 48 -4.97 11.73 -0.35
CA VAL A 48 -5.80 12.94 -0.36
C VAL A 48 -6.04 13.44 1.06
N ALA A 49 -6.26 12.55 2.04
CA ALA A 49 -6.40 12.92 3.44
C ALA A 49 -5.11 13.53 3.99
N GLN A 50 -3.96 12.93 3.70
CA GLN A 50 -2.64 13.42 4.10
C GLN A 50 -2.31 14.77 3.45
N ILE A 51 -2.60 14.94 2.15
CA ILE A 51 -2.43 16.22 1.44
C ILE A 51 -3.36 17.29 2.05
N ARG A 52 -4.61 16.95 2.40
CA ARG A 52 -5.54 17.88 3.05
C ARG A 52 -5.07 18.29 4.45
N GLU A 53 -4.55 17.35 5.22
CA GLU A 53 -4.01 17.60 6.55
C GLU A 53 -2.77 18.48 6.51
N GLU A 54 -1.83 18.20 5.59
CA GLU A 54 -0.65 19.04 5.35
C GLU A 54 -1.01 20.43 4.80
N SER A 55 -2.02 20.52 3.92
CA SER A 55 -2.49 21.81 3.38
C SER A 55 -3.13 22.66 4.47
N ALA A 56 -3.98 22.07 5.32
CA ALA A 56 -4.59 22.77 6.46
C ALA A 56 -3.54 23.24 7.48
N ALA A 57 -2.51 22.42 7.76
CA ALA A 57 -1.42 22.79 8.67
C ALA A 57 -0.55 23.95 8.14
N ASN A 58 -0.45 24.09 6.81
CA ASN A 58 0.28 25.17 6.15
C ASN A 58 -0.62 26.36 5.77
N GLY A 59 -1.85 26.41 6.28
CA GLY A 59 -2.79 27.51 6.08
C GLY A 59 -3.50 27.53 4.73
N LEU A 60 -3.29 26.52 3.88
CA LEU A 60 -3.97 26.35 2.60
C LEU A 60 -5.30 25.62 2.85
N THR A 61 -6.31 26.38 3.27
CA THR A 61 -7.66 25.83 3.51
C THR A 61 -8.42 25.62 2.20
N ALA A 62 -9.52 24.86 2.25
CA ALA A 62 -10.39 24.66 1.10
C ALA A 62 -10.90 25.99 0.50
N GLU A 63 -11.08 27.03 1.32
CA GLU A 63 -11.43 28.38 0.82
C GLU A 63 -10.31 29.00 -0.02
N ILE A 64 -9.05 28.95 0.44
CA ILE A 64 -7.91 29.54 -0.30
C ILE A 64 -7.64 28.80 -1.61
N LEU A 65 -7.80 27.47 -1.60
CA LEU A 65 -7.68 26.66 -2.82
C LEU A 65 -8.77 27.02 -3.85
N ALA A 66 -10.00 27.30 -3.41
CA ALA A 66 -11.08 27.73 -4.29
C ALA A 66 -10.80 29.12 -4.88
N GLU A 67 -10.30 30.05 -4.08
CA GLU A 67 -9.94 31.41 -4.50
C GLU A 67 -8.83 31.40 -5.57
N LEU A 68 -7.81 30.55 -5.40
CA LEU A 68 -6.74 30.38 -6.39
C LEU A 68 -7.18 29.73 -7.71
N LEU A 69 -8.22 28.89 -7.67
CA LEU A 69 -8.78 28.22 -8.84
C LEU A 69 -9.79 29.08 -9.60
N GLU A 70 -10.37 30.10 -8.96
CA GLU A 70 -11.23 31.11 -9.62
C GLU A 70 -10.43 32.15 -10.42
N ASP A 71 -9.16 32.38 -10.07
CA ASP A 71 -8.26 33.32 -10.77
C ASP A 71 -7.57 32.71 -12.03
N ALA A 72 -7.90 31.47 -12.40
CA ALA A 72 -7.38 30.73 -13.56
C ALA A 72 -8.41 30.61 -14.70
#